data_AF-A0A5J5TR98-F1
#
_entry.id   AF-A0A5J5TR98-F1
#
_cell.length_a   1.000
_cell.length_b   1.000
_cell.length_c   1.000
_cell.angle_alpha   90.00
_cell.angle_beta   90.00
_cell.angle_gamma   90.00
#
_symmetry.space_group_name_H-M   'P 1'
#
loop_
_entity.id
_entity.type
_entity.pdbx_description
1 polymer ?
#
loop_
_entity_poly.entity_id
_entity_poly.type
_entity_poly.pdbx_seq_one_letter_code
_entity_poly.pdbx_strand_id
1 'polypeptide(L)' 'MYVVGRLGSYISRGVYTVSGPFHPFGGAIDIIVVEQPDGTFKTSPWYVRFGKFQGVLKTR' A
#
# COMPACT_ATOMS: atom_id res chain seq x y z
N MET A 1 -16.34 3.82 36.71
CA MET A 1 -16.39 3.20 35.36
C MET A 1 -16.16 4.17 34.17
N TYR A 2 -15.93 5.47 34.37
CA TYR A 2 -15.79 6.43 33.24
C TYR A 2 -14.34 6.79 32.86
N VAL A 3 -13.38 6.75 33.81
CA VAL A 3 -11.97 7.14 33.57
C VAL A 3 -11.19 6.07 32.81
N VAL A 4 -11.45 4.79 33.12
CA VAL A 4 -10.78 3.64 32.48
C VAL A 4 -11.17 3.51 31.00
N GLY A 5 -12.45 3.75 30.66
CA GLY A 5 -12.92 3.73 29.27
C GLY A 5 -12.32 4.86 28.43
N ARG A 6 -12.10 6.04 29.02
CA ARG A 6 -11.45 7.18 28.35
C ARG A 6 -9.98 6.89 28.06
N LEU A 7 -9.19 6.41 29.04
CA LEU A 7 -7.78 6.05 28.82
C LEU A 7 -7.62 4.93 27.77
N GLY A 8 -8.46 3.89 27.84
CA GLY A 8 -8.46 2.80 26.85
C GLY A 8 -8.76 3.30 25.43
N SER A 9 -9.61 4.32 25.27
CA SER A 9 -9.94 4.91 23.97
C SER A 9 -8.77 5.69 23.33
N TYR A 10 -7.89 6.29 24.14
CA TYR A 10 -6.71 7.01 23.64
C TYR A 10 -5.58 6.05 23.23
N ILE A 11 -5.36 4.99 24.01
CA ILE A 11 -4.36 3.96 23.70
C ILE A 11 -4.78 3.18 22.44
N SER A 12 -6.05 2.78 22.34
CA SER A 12 -6.57 2.08 21.16
C SER A 12 -6.52 2.94 19.89
N ARG A 13 -6.82 4.24 19.97
CA ARG A 13 -6.63 5.17 18.83
C ARG A 13 -5.17 5.33 18.42
N GLY A 14 -4.24 5.39 19.37
CA GLY A 14 -2.80 5.45 19.07
C GLY A 14 -2.31 4.22 18.30
N VAL A 15 -2.71 3.02 18.74
CA VAL A 15 -2.32 1.75 18.09
C VAL A 15 -2.90 1.63 16.68
N TYR A 16 -4.17 2.01 16.47
CA TYR A 16 -4.81 1.99 15.14
C TYR A 16 -4.24 3.01 14.13
N THR A 17 -3.60 4.08 14.62
CA THR A 17 -3.05 5.14 13.74
C THR A 17 -1.65 4.80 13.23
N VAL A 18 -0.85 4.05 14.02
CA VAL A 18 0.49 3.60 13.62
C VAL A 18 0.45 2.26 12.87
N SER A 19 -0.60 1.46 13.07
CA SER A 19 -0.97 0.34 12.20
C SER A 19 -1.87 0.76 11.03
N GLY A 20 -1.81 2.04 10.63
CA GLY A 20 -2.41 2.52 9.40
C GLY A 20 -2.02 1.56 8.26
N PRO A 21 -2.98 1.09 7.45
CA PRO A 21 -2.72 0.01 6.53
C PRO A 21 -1.82 0.57 5.44
N PHE A 22 -0.51 0.39 5.59
CA PHE A 22 0.35 0.15 4.44
C PHE A 22 -0.36 -0.97 3.70
N HIS A 23 -1.15 -0.60 2.69
CA HIS A 23 -1.84 -1.57 1.87
C HIS A 23 -0.70 -2.38 1.27
N PRO A 24 -0.54 -3.67 1.64
CA PRO A 24 0.63 -4.46 1.24
C PRO A 24 0.60 -4.80 -0.25
N PHE A 25 -0.26 -4.11 -1.01
CA PHE A 25 -0.58 -4.35 -2.40
C PHE A 25 -0.18 -3.18 -3.29
N GLY A 26 0.47 -2.14 -2.76
CA GLY A 26 1.10 -1.10 -3.58
C GLY A 26 2.52 -1.51 -3.99
N GLY A 27 2.80 -1.60 -5.28
CA GLY A 27 4.11 -1.99 -5.80
C GLY A 27 4.05 -2.63 -7.18
N ALA A 28 5.22 -2.99 -7.68
CA ALA A 28 5.40 -3.80 -8.88
C ALA A 28 6.12 -5.10 -8.51
N ILE A 29 5.79 -6.18 -9.21
CA ILE A 29 6.51 -7.45 -9.15
C ILE A 29 7.59 -7.43 -10.25
N ASP A 30 8.65 -8.20 -10.08
CA ASP A 30 9.68 -8.39 -11.10
C ASP A 30 9.08 -8.81 -12.45
N ILE A 31 9.58 -8.20 -13.52
CA ILE A 31 9.16 -8.47 -14.89
C ILE A 31 10.37 -8.99 -15.67
N ILE A 32 10.15 -10.07 -16.40
CA ILE A 32 11.16 -10.64 -17.30
C ILE A 32 10.78 -10.25 -18.73
N VAL A 33 11.79 -9.81 -19.48
CA VAL A 33 11.67 -9.45 -20.89
C VAL A 33 12.66 -10.28 -21.70
N VAL A 34 12.21 -10.80 -22.85
CA VAL A 34 13.03 -11.62 -23.75
C VAL A 34 12.88 -11.13 -25.18
N GLU A 35 14.01 -10.88 -25.84
CA GLU A 35 14.10 -10.63 -27.28
C GLU A 35 13.90 -11.94 -28.05
N GLN A 36 13.04 -11.91 -29.06
CA GLN A 36 12.72 -13.04 -29.92
C GLN A 36 13.64 -13.04 -31.16
N PRO A 37 13.79 -14.18 -31.86
CA PRO A 37 14.62 -14.26 -33.07
C PRO A 37 14.19 -13.31 -34.20
N ASP A 38 12.95 -12.83 -34.20
CA ASP A 38 12.42 -11.84 -35.14
C ASP A 38 12.67 -10.38 -34.71
N GLY A 39 13.42 -10.17 -33.62
CA GLY A 39 13.73 -8.86 -33.03
C GLY A 39 12.59 -8.26 -32.20
N THR A 40 11.46 -8.96 -32.04
CA THR A 40 10.35 -8.50 -31.18
C THR A 40 10.62 -8.85 -29.72
N PHE A 41 9.94 -8.17 -28.79
CA PHE A 41 10.08 -8.43 -27.35
C PHE A 41 8.80 -9.02 -26.77
N LYS A 42 8.96 -10.03 -25.91
CA LYS A 42 7.86 -10.60 -25.11
C LYS A 42 8.17 -10.46 -23.63
N THR A 43 7.12 -10.27 -22.81
CA THR A 43 7.27 -10.03 -21.37
C THR A 43 6.36 -10.95 -20.57
N SER A 44 6.72 -11.19 -19.31
CA SER A 44 5.75 -11.66 -18.32
C SER A 44 4.63 -10.61 -18.13
N PRO A 45 3.44 -11.01 -17.65
CA PRO A 45 2.36 -10.07 -17.34
C PRO A 45 2.81 -8.99 -16.35
N TRP A 46 2.26 -7.80 -16.50
CA TRP A 46 2.56 -6.66 -15.62
C TRP A 46 1.59 -6.64 -14.45
N TYR A 47 2.09 -6.94 -13.25
CA TYR A 47 1.33 -6.83 -12.01
C TYR A 47 1.77 -5.57 -11.24
N VAL A 48 1.29 -4.42 -11.70
CA VAL A 48 1.52 -3.12 -11.06
C VAL A 48 0.26 -2.69 -10.35
N ARG A 49 0.38 -2.35 -9.08
CA ARG A 49 -0.71 -1.82 -8.29
C ARG A 49 -0.27 -0.52 -7.63
N PHE A 50 -1.03 0.53 -7.86
CA PHE A 50 -0.86 1.77 -7.12
C PHE A 50 -1.46 1.58 -5.73
N GLY A 51 -0.61 1.73 -4.71
CA GLY A 51 -1.07 1.72 -3.32
C GLY A 51 -2.02 2.87 -3.03
N LYS A 52 -2.61 2.87 -1.84
CA LYS A 52 -3.53 3.91 -1.41
C LYS A 52 -2.76 5.24 -1.23
N PHE A 53 -2.88 6.18 -2.18
CA PHE A 53 -2.38 7.56 -2.05
C PHE A 53 -3.21 8.42 -1.07
N GLN A 54 -3.77 7.82 -0.02
CA GLN A 54 -4.57 8.54 0.96
C GLN A 54 -3.67 9.43 1.82
N GLY A 55 -3.55 10.69 1.41
CA GLY A 55 -2.83 11.73 2.15
C GLY A 55 -2.07 12.74 1.29
N VAL A 56 -1.85 12.46 -0.01
CA VAL A 56 -0.97 13.31 -0.85
C VAL A 56 -1.71 14.47 -1.53
N LEU A 57 -3.03 14.42 -1.60
CA LEU A 57 -3.88 15.56 -2.02
C LEU A 57 -4.79 16.00 -0.87
N LYS A 58 -4.21 16.65 0.14
CA LYS A 58 -4.98 17.57 0.99
C LYS A 58 -4.92 18.96 0.33
N THR A 59 -5.95 19.31 -0.43
CA THR A 59 -6.28 20.73 -0.60
C THR A 59 -6.88 21.18 0.73
N ARG A 60 -6.35 22.29 1.25
CA ARG A 60 -6.65 22.99 2.51
C ARG A 60 -7.91 22.56 3.26
#